data_AF-I3RMH7-F1
#
_entry.id   AF-I3RMH7-F1
#
_cell.length_a   1.000
_cell.length_b   1.000
_cell.length_c   1.000
_cell.angle_alpha   90.00
_cell.angle_beta   90.00
_cell.angle_gamma   90.00
#
_symmetry.space_group_name_H-M   'P 1'
#
loop_
_entity.id
_entity.type
_entity.pdbx_description
1 polymer ?
#
loop_
_entity_poly.entity_id
_entity_poly.type
_entity_poly.pdbx_seq_one_letter_code
_entity_poly.pdbx_strand_id
1 'polypeptide(L)'
;KITKFDEENVYGKFVIEPLERGYGTTLGNSLRRILLSSLPGAAVTSIQIDGVLHEFTTIPGVHEDVIQVILAIKGLAIKSYVETEKIIELDVTGPAVITAGDILTDSDIEIVNKDHYLFTLAEGHSVNARMTVKSGRGYVLGEENKQSDAPIGTIAVDSSYTPVNKVNYQVEPARVGEKDNFDKLSLEIFTNGTISAEDALSLSAKILTDHLSLFVNLSEVAQTADTLVDKNEVKPERALDKVIEELDL
;
A
#
# COMPACT_ATOMS: atom_id res chain seq x y z
N LYS A 1 15.80 -15.87 -7.08
CA LYS A 1 16.48 -14.76 -6.35
C LYS A 1 15.68 -13.50 -6.62
N ILE A 2 15.52 -12.61 -5.65
CA ILE A 2 14.87 -11.30 -5.88
C ILE A 2 15.98 -10.26 -6.00
N THR A 3 16.01 -9.55 -7.12
CA THR A 3 16.93 -8.42 -7.35
C THR A 3 16.15 -7.13 -7.23
N LYS A 4 16.62 -6.22 -6.38
CA LYS A 4 16.06 -4.88 -6.21
C LYS A 4 16.83 -3.91 -7.11
N PHE A 5 16.13 -3.13 -7.92
CA PHE A 5 16.75 -2.21 -8.88
C PHE A 5 16.61 -0.74 -8.51
N ASP A 6 15.55 -0.39 -7.79
CA ASP A 6 15.29 0.96 -7.32
C ASP A 6 14.42 0.87 -6.06
N GLU A 7 14.79 1.59 -5.01
CA GLU A 7 14.10 1.59 -3.72
C GLU A 7 14.13 3.02 -3.16
N GLU A 8 13.15 3.80 -3.58
CA GLU A 8 12.75 5.00 -2.86
C GLU A 8 11.61 4.63 -1.91
N ASN A 9 11.36 5.43 -0.88
CA ASN A 9 10.35 5.07 0.13
C ASN A 9 8.93 4.86 -0.47
N VAL A 10 8.65 5.51 -1.61
CA VAL A 10 7.36 5.47 -2.32
C VAL A 10 7.38 4.62 -3.60
N TYR A 11 8.54 4.11 -4.04
CA TYR A 11 8.67 3.34 -5.27
C TYR A 11 9.65 2.17 -5.11
N GLY A 12 9.24 0.99 -5.57
CA GLY A 12 10.11 -0.19 -5.61
C GLY A 12 10.00 -0.97 -6.90
N LYS A 13 11.15 -1.32 -7.48
CA LYS A 13 11.25 -2.25 -8.61
C LYS A 13 11.92 -3.57 -8.22
N PHE A 14 11.15 -4.66 -8.32
CA PHE A 14 11.55 -6.00 -7.93
C PHE A 14 11.57 -6.93 -9.13
N VAL A 15 12.67 -7.64 -9.33
CA VAL A 15 12.79 -8.65 -10.38
C VAL A 15 13.00 -10.02 -9.76
N ILE A 16 12.16 -10.97 -10.17
CA ILE A 16 12.15 -12.33 -9.67
C ILE A 16 12.48 -13.27 -10.83
N GLU A 17 13.63 -13.92 -10.74
CA GLU A 17 14.08 -14.95 -11.68
C GLU A 17 15.02 -15.97 -10.99
N PRO A 18 15.10 -17.21 -11.50
CA PRO A 18 14.22 -17.82 -12.50
C PRO A 18 12.92 -18.37 -11.89
N LEU A 19 11.81 -18.19 -12.61
CA LEU A 19 10.51 -18.80 -12.33
C LEU A 19 10.19 -19.85 -13.39
N GLU A 20 9.47 -20.91 -13.02
CA GLU A 20 8.97 -21.87 -14.01
C GLU A 20 8.01 -21.19 -14.98
N ARG A 21 7.98 -21.67 -16.23
CA ARG A 21 7.13 -21.11 -17.28
C ARG A 21 5.66 -21.05 -16.83
N GLY A 22 5.06 -19.87 -16.96
CA GLY A 22 3.68 -19.58 -16.56
C GLY A 22 3.55 -19.04 -15.14
N TYR A 23 4.51 -19.29 -14.25
CA TYR A 23 4.45 -18.76 -12.89
C TYR A 23 4.68 -17.25 -12.82
N GLY A 24 5.36 -16.64 -13.80
CA GLY A 24 5.52 -15.19 -13.86
C GLY A 24 4.16 -14.48 -13.89
N THR A 25 3.25 -14.94 -14.75
CA THR A 25 1.90 -14.39 -14.88
C THR A 25 1.03 -14.69 -13.65
N THR A 26 1.10 -15.92 -13.12
CA THR A 26 0.32 -16.34 -11.96
C THR A 26 0.68 -15.52 -10.72
N LEU A 27 1.98 -15.37 -10.43
CA LEU A 27 2.45 -14.59 -9.30
C LEU A 27 2.21 -13.11 -9.51
N GLY A 28 2.51 -12.57 -10.70
CA GLY A 28 2.31 -11.16 -11.03
C GLY A 28 0.85 -10.71 -10.85
N ASN A 29 -0.11 -11.47 -11.38
CA ASN A 29 -1.53 -11.16 -11.23
C ASN A 29 -2.01 -11.28 -9.78
N SER A 30 -1.61 -12.35 -9.09
CA SER A 30 -2.04 -12.60 -7.70
C SER A 30 -1.54 -11.51 -6.75
N LEU A 31 -0.25 -11.19 -6.83
CA LEU A 31 0.37 -10.15 -6.01
C LEU A 31 -0.21 -8.77 -6.33
N ARG A 32 -0.39 -8.44 -7.61
CA ARG A 32 -1.02 -7.17 -8.02
C ARG A 32 -2.40 -6.97 -7.41
N ARG A 33 -3.23 -8.03 -7.37
CA ARG A 33 -4.57 -7.95 -6.76
C ARG A 33 -4.47 -7.66 -5.26
N ILE A 34 -3.66 -8.42 -4.54
CA ILE A 34 -3.52 -8.29 -3.08
C ILE A 34 -2.96 -6.92 -2.70
N LEU A 35 -1.91 -6.46 -3.40
CA LEU A 35 -1.31 -5.14 -3.20
C LEU A 35 -2.33 -4.01 -3.29
N LEU A 36 -3.29 -4.09 -4.22
CA LEU A 36 -4.29 -3.04 -4.44
C LEU A 36 -5.53 -3.15 -3.54
N SER A 37 -5.82 -4.30 -2.94
CA SER A 37 -7.09 -4.53 -2.23
C SER A 37 -7.01 -4.90 -0.76
N SER A 38 -5.92 -5.53 -0.31
CA SER A 38 -5.96 -6.34 0.91
C SER A 38 -4.93 -5.96 1.96
N LEU A 39 -4.06 -5.01 1.65
CA LEU A 39 -3.11 -4.49 2.62
C LEU A 39 -3.84 -3.69 3.72
N PRO A 40 -3.39 -3.82 4.97
CA PRO A 40 -3.87 -2.97 6.05
C PRO A 40 -3.37 -1.53 5.87
N GLY A 41 -4.19 -0.57 6.25
CA GLY A 41 -3.84 0.84 6.29
C GLY A 41 -4.81 1.62 7.17
N ALA A 42 -4.69 2.94 7.18
CA ALA A 42 -5.53 3.83 7.97
C ALA A 42 -6.13 4.93 7.10
N ALA A 43 -7.35 5.34 7.41
CA ALA A 43 -8.07 6.38 6.68
C ALA A 43 -9.03 7.14 7.60
N VAL A 44 -9.39 8.35 7.20
CA VAL A 44 -10.45 9.14 7.85
C VAL A 44 -11.81 8.53 7.50
N THR A 45 -12.64 8.31 8.51
CA THR A 45 -14.00 7.74 8.38
C THR A 45 -15.10 8.77 8.55
N SER A 46 -14.85 9.79 9.36
CA SER A 46 -15.78 10.89 9.56
C SER A 46 -15.06 12.19 9.87
N ILE A 47 -15.71 13.30 9.55
CA ILE A 47 -15.21 14.65 9.72
C ILE A 47 -16.33 15.47 10.37
N GLN A 48 -15.98 16.26 11.38
CA GLN A 48 -16.85 17.25 11.98
C GLN A 48 -16.14 18.60 11.96
N ILE A 49 -16.74 19.58 11.28
CA ILE A 49 -16.19 20.93 11.16
C ILE A 49 -17.14 21.88 11.89
N ASP A 50 -16.60 22.77 12.72
CA ASP A 50 -17.41 23.72 13.47
C ASP A 50 -18.20 24.65 12.53
N GLY A 51 -19.51 24.75 12.78
CA GLY A 51 -20.42 25.55 11.96
C GLY A 51 -20.90 24.89 10.66
N VAL A 52 -20.41 23.69 10.33
CA VAL A 52 -20.83 22.93 9.15
C VAL A 52 -21.81 21.83 9.56
N LEU A 53 -23.01 21.86 8.98
CA LEU A 53 -24.05 20.85 9.26
C LEU A 53 -24.07 19.71 8.25
N HIS A 54 -23.65 19.99 7.00
CA HIS A 54 -23.64 19.03 5.91
C HIS A 54 -22.61 19.45 4.84
N GLU A 55 -22.26 18.49 3.98
CA GLU A 55 -21.21 18.56 2.96
C GLU A 55 -21.47 19.58 1.84
N PHE A 56 -22.73 19.96 1.60
CA PHE A 56 -23.10 20.93 0.55
C PHE A 56 -23.02 22.42 0.99
N THR A 57 -22.29 22.72 2.06
CA THR A 57 -22.13 24.10 2.55
C THR A 57 -20.74 24.66 2.22
N THR A 58 -20.54 25.93 2.56
CA THR A 58 -19.24 26.61 2.52
C THR A 58 -18.80 26.94 3.94
N ILE A 59 -17.49 27.00 4.17
CA ILE A 59 -16.91 27.40 5.45
C ILE A 59 -16.54 28.89 5.34
N PRO A 60 -17.06 29.77 6.21
CA PRO A 60 -16.71 31.18 6.18
C PRO A 60 -15.19 31.42 6.23
N GLY A 61 -14.67 32.16 5.27
CA GLY A 61 -13.24 32.48 5.18
C GLY A 61 -12.37 31.41 4.52
N VAL A 62 -12.91 30.23 4.19
CA VAL A 62 -12.20 29.22 3.40
C VAL A 62 -12.45 29.47 1.92
N HIS A 63 -11.40 29.34 1.11
CA HIS A 63 -11.49 29.55 -0.34
C HIS A 63 -12.20 28.39 -1.05
N GLU A 64 -11.97 27.16 -0.61
CA GLU A 64 -12.59 25.92 -1.09
C GLU A 64 -13.98 25.68 -0.48
N ASP A 65 -14.82 24.89 -1.17
CA ASP A 65 -16.06 24.37 -0.58
C ASP A 65 -15.81 23.13 0.32
N VAL A 66 -16.82 22.74 1.11
CA VAL A 66 -16.69 21.59 2.03
C VAL A 66 -16.41 20.28 1.28
N ILE A 67 -16.92 20.11 0.05
CA ILE A 67 -16.70 18.89 -0.75
C ILE A 67 -15.23 18.79 -1.16
N GLN A 68 -14.64 19.90 -1.60
CA GLN A 68 -13.23 19.99 -1.94
C GLN A 68 -12.34 19.73 -0.73
N VAL A 69 -12.68 20.29 0.43
CA VAL A 69 -12.00 20.01 1.70
C VAL A 69 -12.07 18.52 2.06
N ILE A 70 -13.25 17.91 1.96
CA ILE A 70 -13.43 16.45 2.19
C ILE A 70 -12.59 15.64 1.21
N LEU A 71 -12.56 16.02 -0.07
CA LEU A 71 -11.76 15.34 -1.08
C LEU A 71 -10.26 15.45 -0.79
N ALA A 72 -9.80 16.62 -0.34
CA ALA A 72 -8.42 16.82 0.07
C ALA A 72 -8.07 15.96 1.29
N ILE A 73 -8.95 15.89 2.30
CA ILE A 73 -8.76 15.05 3.49
C ILE A 73 -8.71 13.55 3.14
N LYS A 74 -9.48 13.09 2.14
CA LYS A 74 -9.38 11.71 1.62
C LYS A 74 -8.00 11.40 1.01
N GLY A 75 -7.23 12.42 0.62
CA GLY A 75 -5.87 12.28 0.09
C GLY A 75 -4.78 12.17 1.15
N LEU A 76 -5.12 12.18 2.44
CA LEU A 76 -4.14 12.04 3.52
C LEU A 76 -3.52 10.63 3.53
N ALA A 77 -2.18 10.59 3.59
CA ALA A 77 -1.40 9.37 3.76
C ALA A 77 -1.17 9.14 5.26
N ILE A 78 -2.09 8.42 5.90
CA ILE A 78 -2.12 8.22 7.34
C ILE A 78 -1.54 6.86 7.70
N LYS A 79 -0.64 6.86 8.68
CA LYS A 79 -0.10 5.66 9.32
C LYS A 79 -0.59 5.62 10.76
N SER A 80 -1.34 4.57 11.11
CA SER A 80 -1.77 4.31 12.48
C SER A 80 -0.93 3.21 13.10
N TYR A 81 -0.48 3.42 14.33
CA TYR A 81 0.22 2.43 15.14
C TYR A 81 -0.72 1.62 16.04
N VAL A 82 -2.02 1.93 16.02
CA VAL A 82 -3.07 1.27 16.80
C VAL A 82 -4.22 0.78 15.92
N GLU A 83 -4.90 -0.27 16.38
CA GLU A 83 -6.09 -0.81 15.71
C GLU A 83 -7.39 -0.07 16.10
N THR A 84 -7.36 0.64 17.23
CA THR A 84 -8.51 1.40 17.73
C THR A 84 -8.75 2.67 16.95
N GLU A 85 -9.99 3.16 16.96
CA GLU A 85 -10.32 4.47 16.41
C GLU A 85 -9.63 5.59 17.19
N LYS A 86 -9.20 6.63 16.46
CA LYS A 86 -8.54 7.80 17.02
C LYS A 86 -9.13 9.07 16.43
N ILE A 87 -9.14 10.13 17.23
CA ILE A 87 -9.56 11.46 16.79
C ILE A 87 -8.31 12.30 16.60
N ILE A 88 -8.20 12.93 15.44
CA ILE A 88 -7.20 13.95 15.14
C ILE A 88 -7.90 15.29 14.95
N GLU A 89 -7.21 16.38 15.25
CA GLU A 89 -7.81 17.71 15.31
C GLU A 89 -7.09 18.68 14.38
N LEU A 90 -7.81 19.70 13.92
CA LEU A 90 -7.26 20.81 13.16
C LEU A 90 -7.79 22.08 13.81
N ASP A 91 -6.88 22.92 14.30
CA ASP A 91 -7.16 24.25 14.86
C ASP A 91 -6.21 25.24 14.22
N VAL A 92 -6.73 26.02 13.27
CA VAL A 92 -5.93 26.91 12.42
C VAL A 92 -6.58 28.28 12.29
N THR A 93 -5.74 29.32 12.23
CA THR A 93 -6.16 30.73 12.08
C THR A 93 -5.46 31.37 10.88
N GLY A 94 -6.23 32.08 10.05
CA GLY A 94 -5.74 32.72 8.83
C GLY A 94 -5.15 34.12 9.05
N PRO A 95 -4.47 34.69 8.02
CA PRO A 95 -4.38 34.17 6.66
C PRO A 95 -3.28 33.10 6.53
N ALA A 96 -3.63 31.92 6.02
CA ALA A 96 -2.67 30.81 5.86
C ALA A 96 -3.13 29.80 4.80
N VAL A 97 -2.16 29.17 4.16
CA VAL A 97 -2.38 27.95 3.37
C VAL A 97 -2.27 26.78 4.34
N ILE A 98 -3.34 26.00 4.45
CA ILE A 98 -3.42 24.88 5.40
C ILE A 98 -3.05 23.59 4.68
N THR A 99 -2.13 22.86 5.30
CA THR A 99 -1.58 21.60 4.80
C THR A 99 -1.85 20.48 5.79
N ALA A 100 -1.61 19.24 5.35
CA ALA A 100 -1.72 18.07 6.21
C ALA A 100 -0.76 18.10 7.41
N GLY A 101 0.33 18.87 7.34
CA GLY A 101 1.27 19.09 8.43
C GLY A 101 0.71 19.95 9.57
N ASP A 102 -0.37 20.68 9.34
CA ASP A 102 -1.04 21.52 10.36
C ASP A 102 -2.04 20.72 11.22
N ILE A 103 -2.30 19.46 10.86
CA ILE A 103 -3.17 18.58 11.63
C ILE A 103 -2.47 18.15 12.92
N LEU A 104 -3.16 18.32 14.04
CA LEU A 104 -2.73 17.91 15.37
C LEU A 104 -3.00 16.42 15.55
N THR A 105 -1.93 15.65 15.73
CA THR A 105 -1.97 14.20 15.99
C THR A 105 -1.22 13.85 17.28
N ASP A 106 -1.54 12.68 17.85
CA ASP A 106 -0.78 12.09 18.94
C ASP A 106 0.34 11.17 18.41
N SER A 107 1.04 10.45 19.30
CA SER A 107 2.09 9.50 18.92
C SER A 107 1.58 8.27 18.16
N ASP A 108 0.28 8.01 18.19
CA ASP A 108 -0.31 6.80 17.61
C ASP A 108 -0.67 7.01 16.13
N ILE A 109 -0.79 8.26 15.68
CA ILE A 109 -1.10 8.64 14.30
C ILE A 109 0.01 9.50 13.71
N GLU A 110 0.50 9.08 12.55
CA GLU A 110 1.48 9.81 11.76
C GLU A 110 0.92 10.16 10.37
N ILE A 111 1.04 11.43 9.99
CA ILE A 111 0.72 11.90 8.64
C ILE A 111 2.02 11.99 7.85
N VAL A 112 2.11 11.20 6.78
CA VAL A 112 3.34 11.04 5.99
C VAL A 112 3.49 12.17 4.98
N ASN A 113 2.42 12.55 4.29
CA ASN A 113 2.41 13.59 3.27
C ASN A 113 2.10 14.98 3.85
N LYS A 114 2.99 15.50 4.71
CA LYS A 114 2.77 16.76 5.46
C LYS A 114 2.56 18.00 4.58
N ASP A 115 3.09 18.00 3.36
CA ASP A 115 2.98 19.06 2.37
C ASP A 115 1.67 19.04 1.57
N HIS A 116 0.82 18.02 1.78
CA HIS A 116 -0.45 17.86 1.08
C HIS A 116 -1.41 19.01 1.39
N TYR A 117 -1.84 19.71 0.34
CA TYR A 117 -2.76 20.85 0.44
C TYR A 117 -4.14 20.41 0.91
N LEU A 118 -4.68 21.12 1.91
CA LEU A 118 -6.06 20.91 2.37
C LEU A 118 -6.98 22.04 1.87
N PHE A 119 -6.68 23.27 2.23
CA PHE A 119 -7.46 24.47 1.85
C PHE A 119 -6.70 25.76 2.19
N THR A 120 -7.21 26.90 1.72
CA THR A 120 -6.69 28.22 2.05
C THR A 120 -7.67 28.99 2.93
N LEU A 121 -7.16 29.60 4.00
CA LEU A 121 -7.94 30.36 4.99
C LEU A 121 -7.62 31.86 4.90
N ALA A 122 -8.65 32.70 4.84
CA ALA A 122 -8.56 34.15 4.79
C ALA A 122 -8.24 34.77 6.16
N GLU A 123 -7.78 36.03 6.15
CA GLU A 123 -7.46 36.80 7.36
C GLU A 123 -8.68 36.94 8.29
N GLY A 124 -8.44 36.82 9.60
CA GLY A 124 -9.46 37.01 10.64
C GLY A 124 -10.44 35.85 10.81
N HIS A 125 -10.23 34.72 10.13
CA HIS A 125 -11.04 33.51 10.25
C HIS A 125 -10.25 32.38 10.90
N SER A 126 -10.96 31.48 11.59
CA SER A 126 -10.42 30.28 12.21
C SER A 126 -11.27 29.08 11.83
N VAL A 127 -10.64 27.92 11.63
CA VAL A 127 -11.32 26.66 11.35
C VAL A 127 -10.92 25.64 12.42
N ASN A 128 -11.95 25.07 13.05
CA ASN A 128 -11.82 23.96 13.98
C ASN A 128 -12.49 22.74 13.37
N ALA A 129 -11.76 21.62 13.30
CA ALA A 129 -12.29 20.36 12.81
C ALA A 129 -11.75 19.17 13.60
N ARG A 130 -12.58 18.14 13.72
CA ARG A 130 -12.23 16.83 14.27
C ARG A 130 -12.44 15.77 13.22
N MET A 131 -11.48 14.87 13.08
CA MET A 131 -11.53 13.79 12.11
C MET A 131 -11.29 12.47 12.84
N THR A 132 -12.13 11.47 12.57
CA THR A 132 -11.96 10.12 13.11
C THR A 132 -11.16 9.29 12.12
N VAL A 133 -10.03 8.75 12.58
CA VAL A 133 -9.18 7.82 11.84
C VAL A 133 -9.45 6.40 12.34
N LYS A 134 -9.58 5.46 11.39
CA LYS A 134 -9.64 4.03 11.68
C LYS A 134 -8.61 3.27 10.88
N SER A 135 -8.15 2.16 11.44
CA SER A 135 -7.40 1.14 10.72
C SER A 135 -8.36 0.18 10.03
N GLY A 136 -8.05 -0.22 8.81
CA GLY A 136 -8.94 -1.02 7.97
C GLY A 136 -8.23 -1.63 6.77
N ARG A 137 -9.03 -2.15 5.83
CA ARG A 137 -8.56 -2.76 4.58
C ARG A 137 -9.49 -2.39 3.44
N GLY A 138 -8.92 -2.26 2.24
CA GLY A 138 -9.69 -2.02 1.03
C GLY A 138 -10.37 -0.65 1.05
N TYR A 139 -11.64 -0.62 0.68
CA TYR A 139 -12.44 0.59 0.53
C TYR A 139 -13.79 0.41 1.21
N VAL A 140 -14.21 1.43 1.96
CA VAL A 140 -15.50 1.47 2.66
C VAL A 140 -16.24 2.74 2.27
N LEU A 141 -17.52 2.60 1.92
CA LEU A 141 -18.36 3.73 1.54
C LEU A 141 -18.73 4.60 2.75
N GLY A 142 -18.92 5.89 2.53
CA GLY A 142 -19.32 6.83 3.58
C GLY A 142 -20.62 6.44 4.28
N GLU A 143 -21.57 5.82 3.56
CA GLU A 143 -22.81 5.29 4.14
C GLU A 143 -22.57 4.21 5.20
N GLU A 144 -21.55 3.35 4.99
CA GLU A 144 -21.19 2.29 5.94
C GLU A 144 -20.46 2.84 7.16
N ASN A 145 -19.84 4.02 7.04
CA ASN A 145 -19.17 4.71 8.14
C ASN A 145 -20.15 5.51 9.04
N LYS A 146 -21.43 5.62 8.67
CA LYS A 146 -22.43 6.36 9.47
C LYS A 146 -22.69 5.65 10.80
N GLN A 147 -22.52 6.39 11.89
CA GLN A 147 -22.89 5.96 13.23
C GLN A 147 -24.24 6.55 13.62
N SER A 148 -25.12 5.73 14.22
CA SER A 148 -26.48 6.15 14.57
C SER A 148 -26.53 7.18 15.72
N ASP A 149 -25.49 7.20 16.54
CA ASP A 149 -25.26 8.08 17.68
C ASP A 149 -24.27 9.22 17.38
N ALA A 150 -23.90 9.41 16.11
CA ALA A 150 -23.00 10.48 15.71
C ALA A 150 -23.59 11.87 16.06
N PRO A 151 -22.79 12.79 16.61
CA PRO A 151 -23.20 14.17 16.81
C PRO A 151 -23.67 14.84 15.51
N ILE A 152 -24.59 15.79 15.62
CA ILE A 152 -25.03 16.61 14.50
C ILE A 152 -23.82 17.33 13.88
N GLY A 153 -23.77 17.38 12.54
CA GLY A 153 -22.65 17.93 11.78
C GLY A 153 -21.50 16.96 11.53
N THR A 154 -21.61 15.70 11.98
CA THR A 154 -20.67 14.64 11.60
C THR A 154 -20.95 14.18 10.17
N ILE A 155 -20.00 14.39 9.28
CA ILE A 155 -20.05 13.98 7.88
C ILE A 155 -19.24 12.68 7.75
N ALA A 156 -19.92 11.58 7.42
CA ALA A 156 -19.25 10.32 7.11
C ALA A 156 -18.65 10.40 5.70
N VAL A 157 -17.40 9.93 5.55
CA VAL A 157 -16.67 10.01 4.29
C VAL A 157 -16.27 8.63 3.82
N ASP A 158 -16.14 8.46 2.51
CA ASP A 158 -15.56 7.22 1.98
C ASP A 158 -14.09 7.09 2.41
N SER A 159 -13.72 5.88 2.81
CA SER A 159 -12.42 5.58 3.39
C SER A 159 -11.67 4.59 2.52
N SER A 160 -10.54 5.03 1.98
CA SER A 160 -9.61 4.19 1.24
C SER A 160 -8.43 3.84 2.13
N TYR A 161 -8.36 2.60 2.59
CA TYR A 161 -7.29 2.10 3.46
C TYR A 161 -6.08 1.59 2.69
N THR A 162 -6.11 1.61 1.35
CA THR A 162 -5.03 1.06 0.54
C THR A 162 -3.80 1.99 0.54
N PRO A 163 -2.63 1.50 0.96
CA PRO A 163 -1.41 2.30 0.94
C PRO A 163 -0.69 2.26 -0.42
N VAL A 164 -1.18 1.45 -1.36
CA VAL A 164 -0.60 1.26 -2.69
C VAL A 164 -1.46 1.94 -3.75
N ASN A 165 -0.86 2.88 -4.48
CA ASN A 165 -1.55 3.67 -5.49
C ASN A 165 -1.53 2.99 -6.86
N LYS A 166 -0.42 2.31 -7.19
CA LYS A 166 -0.22 1.72 -8.50
C LYS A 166 0.70 0.52 -8.44
N VAL A 167 0.36 -0.50 -9.23
CA VAL A 167 1.19 -1.69 -9.44
C VAL A 167 1.20 -2.05 -10.92
N ASN A 168 2.40 -2.14 -11.48
CA ASN A 168 2.66 -2.68 -12.81
C ASN A 168 3.45 -3.98 -12.69
N TYR A 169 3.22 -4.92 -13.60
CA TYR A 169 4.08 -6.09 -13.72
C TYR A 169 4.34 -6.41 -15.19
N GLN A 170 5.52 -6.97 -15.46
CA GLN A 170 5.93 -7.44 -16.77
C GLN A 170 6.55 -8.82 -16.64
N VAL A 171 6.17 -9.72 -17.55
CA VAL A 171 6.73 -11.07 -17.63
C VAL A 171 7.53 -11.17 -18.92
N GLU A 172 8.79 -11.59 -18.80
CA GLU A 172 9.71 -11.77 -19.91
C GLU A 172 10.29 -13.18 -19.87
N PRO A 173 10.65 -13.80 -21.01
CA PRO A 173 11.39 -15.06 -21.01
C PRO A 173 12.78 -14.88 -20.38
N ALA A 174 13.21 -15.86 -19.58
CA ALA A 174 14.50 -15.91 -18.93
C ALA A 174 15.28 -17.16 -19.36
N ARG A 175 16.59 -17.01 -19.56
CA ARG A 175 17.50 -18.13 -19.85
C ARG A 175 18.43 -18.36 -18.66
N VAL A 176 18.55 -19.61 -18.24
CA VAL A 176 19.48 -20.04 -17.17
C VAL A 176 20.36 -21.15 -17.71
N GLY A 177 21.64 -20.84 -17.95
CA GLY A 177 22.55 -21.73 -18.66
C GLY A 177 22.05 -22.00 -20.08
N GLU A 178 21.85 -23.27 -20.43
CA GLU A 178 21.33 -23.70 -21.73
C GLU A 178 19.79 -23.75 -21.80
N LYS A 179 19.09 -23.68 -20.66
CA LYS A 179 17.63 -23.78 -20.59
C LYS A 179 16.98 -22.41 -20.75
N ASP A 180 16.05 -22.28 -21.70
CA ASP A 180 15.33 -21.03 -22.03
C ASP A 180 13.84 -21.06 -21.65
N ASN A 181 13.42 -22.02 -20.82
CA ASN A 181 12.03 -22.25 -20.45
C ASN A 181 11.65 -21.64 -19.09
N PHE A 182 12.29 -20.54 -18.68
CA PHE A 182 11.97 -19.83 -17.43
C PHE A 182 11.32 -18.49 -17.71
N ASP A 183 10.57 -18.00 -16.74
CA ASP A 183 10.02 -16.65 -16.72
C ASP A 183 10.85 -15.75 -15.78
N LYS A 184 10.95 -14.48 -16.15
CA LYS A 184 11.38 -13.36 -15.32
C LYS A 184 10.17 -12.46 -15.08
N LEU A 185 9.86 -12.23 -13.80
CA LEU A 185 8.79 -11.32 -13.39
C LEU A 185 9.41 -10.01 -12.87
N SER A 186 9.07 -8.89 -13.50
CA SER A 186 9.40 -7.56 -13.02
C SER A 186 8.14 -6.91 -12.43
N LEU A 187 8.21 -6.45 -11.19
CA LEU A 187 7.13 -5.76 -10.46
C LEU A 187 7.58 -4.34 -10.14
N GLU A 188 6.70 -3.39 -10.42
CA GLU A 188 6.89 -1.97 -10.07
C GLU A 188 5.72 -1.53 -9.20
N ILE A 189 6.04 -1.09 -7.98
CA ILE A 189 5.07 -0.79 -6.92
C ILE A 189 5.24 0.67 -6.50
N PHE A 190 4.14 1.41 -6.47
CA PHE A 190 4.08 2.80 -6.03
C PHE A 190 3.17 2.90 -4.80
N THR A 191 3.72 3.36 -3.67
CA THR A 191 3.01 3.54 -2.40
C THR A 191 2.80 5.02 -2.10
N ASN A 192 1.94 5.34 -1.14
CA ASN A 192 1.77 6.70 -0.61
C ASN A 192 2.78 7.04 0.52
N GLY A 193 3.78 6.18 0.75
CA GLY A 193 4.82 6.36 1.78
C GLY A 193 4.46 5.85 3.18
N THR A 194 3.20 5.45 3.44
CA THR A 194 2.81 4.85 4.74
C THR A 194 3.39 3.45 4.96
N ILE A 195 3.72 2.77 3.86
CA ILE A 195 4.43 1.49 3.81
C ILE A 195 5.48 1.56 2.70
N SER A 196 6.64 0.94 2.93
CA SER A 196 7.65 0.79 1.90
C SER A 196 7.17 -0.18 0.81
N ALA A 197 7.68 -0.04 -0.41
CA ALA A 197 7.34 -0.96 -1.50
C ALA A 197 7.78 -2.42 -1.20
N GLU A 198 8.89 -2.60 -0.48
CA GLU A 198 9.36 -3.92 -0.04
C GLU A 198 8.42 -4.57 0.98
N ASP A 199 8.03 -3.81 2.01
CA ASP A 199 7.12 -4.32 3.05
C ASP A 199 5.74 -4.62 2.45
N ALA A 200 5.26 -3.77 1.53
CA ALA A 200 4.01 -4.01 0.82
C ALA A 200 4.04 -5.31 0.01
N LEU A 201 5.14 -5.57 -0.72
CA LEU A 201 5.32 -6.81 -1.48
C LEU A 201 5.39 -8.03 -0.55
N SER A 202 6.19 -7.95 0.51
CA SER A 202 6.37 -9.02 1.47
C SER A 202 5.08 -9.38 2.21
N LEU A 203 4.33 -8.36 2.66
CA LEU A 203 3.04 -8.54 3.31
C LEU A 203 1.99 -9.12 2.34
N SER A 204 2.02 -8.70 1.07
CA SER A 204 1.14 -9.27 0.04
C SER A 204 1.43 -10.75 -0.22
N ALA A 205 2.71 -11.13 -0.28
CA ALA A 205 3.11 -12.53 -0.39
C ALA A 205 2.65 -13.34 0.83
N LYS A 206 2.79 -12.78 2.04
CA LYS A 206 2.32 -13.41 3.27
C LYS A 206 0.81 -13.65 3.25
N ILE A 207 0.02 -12.65 2.86
CA ILE A 207 -1.44 -12.78 2.70
C ILE A 207 -1.80 -13.89 1.70
N LEU A 208 -1.08 -13.97 0.57
CA LEU A 208 -1.30 -15.02 -0.43
C LEU A 208 -1.01 -16.41 0.15
N THR A 209 0.12 -16.58 0.82
CA THR A 209 0.51 -17.85 1.46
C THR A 209 -0.49 -18.27 2.52
N ASP A 210 -0.99 -17.35 3.34
CA ASP A 210 -1.95 -17.65 4.39
C ASP A 210 -3.27 -18.17 3.77
N HIS A 211 -3.74 -17.61 2.66
CA HIS A 211 -4.90 -18.14 1.94
C HIS A 211 -4.63 -19.50 1.29
N LEU A 212 -3.43 -19.69 0.70
CA LEU A 212 -3.05 -20.97 0.09
C LEU A 212 -2.92 -22.10 1.13
N SER A 213 -2.53 -21.77 2.37
CA SER A 213 -2.37 -22.74 3.46
C SER A 213 -3.66 -23.51 3.76
N LEU A 214 -4.83 -22.88 3.55
CA LEU A 214 -6.14 -23.51 3.70
C LEU A 214 -6.33 -24.70 2.74
N PHE A 215 -5.78 -24.60 1.53
CA PHE A 215 -5.84 -25.66 0.53
C PHE A 215 -4.82 -26.77 0.79
N VAL A 216 -3.61 -26.40 1.24
CA VAL A 216 -2.57 -27.37 1.63
C VAL A 216 -3.09 -28.28 2.75
N ASN A 217 -3.80 -27.70 3.72
CA ASN A 217 -4.34 -28.43 4.86
C ASN A 217 -5.52 -29.37 4.54
N LEU A 218 -6.00 -29.42 3.30
CA LEU A 218 -7.03 -30.39 2.89
C LEU A 218 -6.50 -31.81 2.78
N SER A 219 -5.19 -32.02 2.66
CA SER A 219 -4.59 -33.33 2.44
C SER A 219 -3.27 -33.49 3.20
N GLU A 220 -3.18 -34.50 4.06
CA GLU A 220 -1.93 -34.90 4.72
C GLU A 220 -0.85 -35.31 3.71
N VAL A 221 -1.25 -35.81 2.54
CA VAL A 221 -0.33 -36.12 1.43
C VAL A 221 0.28 -34.84 0.86
N ALA A 222 -0.50 -33.77 0.72
CA ALA A 222 0.00 -32.48 0.23
C ALA A 222 0.93 -31.80 1.25
N GLN A 223 0.72 -32.00 2.54
CA GLN A 223 1.58 -31.46 3.61
C GLN A 223 2.96 -32.12 3.65
N THR A 224 3.07 -33.37 3.20
CA THR A 224 4.30 -34.18 3.26
C THR A 224 4.99 -34.33 1.90
N ALA A 225 4.38 -33.83 0.82
CA ALA A 225 4.94 -33.89 -0.52
C ALA A 225 5.94 -32.74 -0.78
N ASP A 226 7.19 -33.09 -1.07
CA ASP A 226 8.17 -32.16 -1.63
C ASP A 226 7.83 -31.87 -3.09
N THR A 227 7.30 -30.67 -3.34
CA THR A 227 6.85 -30.22 -4.67
C THR A 227 7.85 -29.27 -5.34
N LEU A 228 8.82 -28.74 -4.58
CA LEU A 228 9.88 -27.90 -5.14
C LEU A 228 10.99 -28.79 -5.66
N VAL A 229 11.23 -28.75 -6.97
CA VAL A 229 12.44 -29.33 -7.55
C VAL A 229 13.63 -28.59 -6.94
N ASP A 230 14.46 -29.32 -6.20
CA ASP A 230 15.60 -28.81 -5.44
C ASP A 230 16.50 -27.96 -6.35
N LYS A 231 16.56 -26.64 -6.08
CA LYS A 231 17.33 -25.69 -6.89
C LYS A 231 18.84 -25.81 -6.70
N ASN A 232 19.31 -26.80 -5.93
CA ASN A 232 20.72 -26.96 -5.57
C ASN A 232 21.51 -27.95 -6.45
N GLU A 233 20.90 -28.59 -7.44
CA GLU A 233 21.63 -29.39 -8.43
C GLU A 233 21.81 -28.65 -9.77
N VAL A 234 22.50 -27.51 -9.71
CA VAL A 234 23.39 -27.15 -10.83
C VAL A 234 24.78 -27.02 -10.24
N LYS A 235 25.44 -28.18 -10.06
CA LYS A 235 26.89 -28.20 -9.88
C LYS A 235 27.48 -27.44 -11.06
N PRO A 236 28.35 -26.43 -10.85
CA PRO A 236 29.15 -25.95 -11.95
C PRO A 236 30.02 -27.11 -12.38
N GLU A 237 29.84 -27.61 -13.61
CA GLU A 237 30.77 -28.52 -14.27
C GLU A 237 32.12 -27.79 -14.41
N ARG A 238 32.90 -27.78 -13.32
CA ARG A 238 34.35 -27.58 -13.40
C ARG A 238 34.96 -28.86 -13.94
N ALA A 239 34.77 -29.10 -15.24
CA ALA A 239 35.43 -30.20 -15.93
C ALA A 239 35.83 -29.89 -17.38
N LEU A 240 35.60 -28.67 -17.89
CA LEU A 240 35.92 -28.33 -19.30
C LEU A 240 36.86 -27.12 -19.49
N ASP A 241 37.42 -26.56 -18.42
CA ASP A 241 38.57 -25.63 -18.50
C ASP A 241 39.91 -26.36 -18.26
N LYS A 242 40.03 -27.61 -18.72
CA LYS A 242 41.37 -28.19 -18.90
C LYS A 242 41.92 -27.69 -20.24
N VAL A 243 42.88 -26.78 -20.14
CA VAL A 243 43.76 -26.39 -21.23
C VAL A 243 44.33 -27.66 -21.87
N ILE A 244 44.35 -27.69 -23.21
CA ILE A 244 44.70 -28.83 -24.07
C ILE A 244 46.12 -29.41 -23.80
N GLU A 245 46.90 -28.83 -22.90
CA GLU A 245 48.27 -29.24 -22.55
C GLU A 245 48.38 -30.46 -21.61
N GLU A 246 47.29 -31.01 -21.06
CA GLU A 246 47.34 -32.21 -20.18
C GLU A 246 46.89 -33.53 -20.85
N LEU A 247 46.68 -33.56 -22.17
CA LEU A 247 46.52 -34.82 -22.90
C LEU A 247 47.87 -35.21 -23.50
N ASP A 248 48.70 -35.86 -22.69
CA ASP A 248 49.99 -36.42 -23.10
C ASP A 248 49.85 -37.40 -24.28
N LEU A 249 50.87 -37.34 -25.15
CA LEU A 249 51.09 -38.08 -26.39
C LEU A 249 51.59 -39.51 -26.14
#